data_AF-A0A352KJJ7-F1
#
_entry.id   AF-A0A352KJJ7-F1
#
_cell.length_a   1.000
_cell.length_b   1.000
_cell.length_c   1.000
_cell.angle_alpha   90.00
_cell.angle_beta   90.00
_cell.angle_gamma   90.00
#
_symmetry.space_group_name_H-M   'P 1'
#
loop_
_entity.id
_entity.type
_entity.pdbx_description
1 polymer ?
#
loop_
_entity_poly.entity_id
_entity_poly.type
_entity_poly.pdbx_seq_one_letter_code
_entity_poly.pdbx_strand_id
1 'polypeptide(L)'
;MLAHLPVLQVIVPLIAAPCCLMIRSPAVVGRFVQLATLATLIISLGLVREVLEQGVLSYALGGWQAPWGIEYRIDPLNVYLLVLVSLLGTIVIFAAPTSIKSEIAEDKQTYFYVAYLLCFAGLLGILATGDAFNVFVFLEISSLSSYTLIALGQDRRALWASYQYLIMGTIGATFILIGIGLMYMMTG
;
A
#
# COMPACT_ATOMS: atom_id res chain seq x y z
N MET A 1 -15.35 -17.76 0.45
CA MET A 1 -14.26 -17.13 -0.34
C MET A 1 -14.33 -15.62 -0.26
N LEU A 2 -15.52 -15.05 -0.47
CA LEU A 2 -15.86 -13.64 -0.29
C LEU A 2 -15.46 -13.04 1.08
N ALA A 3 -15.59 -13.81 2.17
CA ALA A 3 -15.22 -13.37 3.52
C ALA A 3 -13.77 -12.90 3.73
N HIS A 4 -12.82 -13.24 2.84
CA HIS A 4 -11.42 -12.83 2.95
C HIS A 4 -11.03 -11.68 1.99
N LEU A 5 -11.99 -11.09 1.27
CA LEU A 5 -11.70 -9.97 0.39
C LEU A 5 -11.01 -8.78 1.10
N PRO A 6 -11.40 -8.38 2.33
CA PRO A 6 -10.75 -7.26 3.02
C PRO A 6 -9.25 -7.49 3.20
N VAL A 7 -8.86 -8.70 3.57
CA VAL A 7 -7.45 -9.02 3.80
C VAL A 7 -6.68 -9.18 2.48
N LEU A 8 -7.31 -9.77 1.47
CA LEU A 8 -6.69 -9.94 0.15
C LEU A 8 -6.39 -8.61 -0.52
N GLN A 9 -7.21 -7.58 -0.28
CA GLN A 9 -7.00 -6.22 -0.81
C GLN A 9 -5.59 -5.68 -0.49
N VAL A 10 -5.09 -5.96 0.71
CA VAL A 10 -3.78 -5.47 1.18
C VAL A 10 -2.68 -6.52 0.98
N ILE A 11 -2.98 -7.80 1.21
CA ILE A 11 -1.98 -8.88 1.14
C ILE A 11 -1.48 -9.12 -0.30
N VAL A 12 -2.36 -9.04 -1.30
CA VAL A 12 -1.96 -9.30 -2.71
C VAL A 12 -0.78 -8.43 -3.14
N PRO A 13 -0.82 -7.09 -3.04
CA PRO A 13 0.31 -6.24 -3.43
C PRO A 13 1.50 -6.37 -2.47
N LEU A 14 1.23 -6.59 -1.17
CA LEU A 14 2.27 -6.76 -0.16
C LEU A 14 3.14 -7.99 -0.40
N ILE A 15 2.54 -9.13 -0.78
CA ILE A 15 3.26 -10.37 -1.13
C ILE A 15 3.82 -10.29 -2.55
N ALA A 16 3.14 -9.63 -3.49
CA ALA A 16 3.65 -9.47 -4.84
C ALA A 16 4.99 -8.71 -4.86
N ALA A 17 5.20 -7.75 -3.94
CA ALA A 17 6.45 -6.99 -3.85
C ALA A 17 7.71 -7.88 -3.71
N PRO A 18 7.90 -8.71 -2.67
CA PRO A 18 9.07 -9.59 -2.57
C PRO A 18 9.11 -10.65 -3.68
N CYS A 19 7.97 -11.11 -4.20
CA CYS A 19 7.94 -12.03 -5.35
C CYS A 19 8.59 -11.44 -6.61
N CYS A 20 8.57 -10.12 -6.78
CA CYS A 20 9.26 -9.46 -7.90
C CYS A 20 10.77 -9.72 -7.89
N LEU A 21 11.39 -9.87 -6.72
CA LEU A 21 12.83 -10.14 -6.59
C LEU A 21 13.23 -11.55 -7.06
N MET A 22 12.28 -12.48 -7.12
CA MET A 22 12.52 -13.83 -7.63
C MET A 22 12.50 -13.89 -9.16
N ILE A 23 11.97 -12.85 -9.82
CA ILE A 23 11.85 -12.77 -11.28
C ILE A 23 13.06 -12.03 -11.85
N ARG A 24 13.78 -12.67 -12.77
CA ARG A 24 15.03 -12.12 -13.33
C ARG A 24 14.83 -10.99 -14.34
N SER A 25 13.70 -10.95 -15.06
CA SER A 25 13.49 -10.00 -16.16
C SER A 25 12.60 -8.83 -15.70
N PRO A 26 13.09 -7.57 -15.77
CA PRO A 26 12.29 -6.40 -15.42
C PRO A 26 10.99 -6.26 -16.22
N ALA A 27 10.99 -6.70 -17.48
CA ALA A 27 9.79 -6.69 -18.32
C ALA A 27 8.73 -7.69 -17.83
N VAL A 28 9.15 -8.85 -17.30
CA VAL A 28 8.23 -9.84 -16.72
C VAL A 28 7.72 -9.35 -15.36
N VAL A 29 8.59 -8.71 -14.55
CA VAL A 29 8.20 -8.04 -13.30
C VAL A 29 7.11 -7.00 -13.57
N GLY A 30 7.28 -6.13 -14.57
CA GLY A 30 6.28 -5.11 -14.92
C GLY A 30 4.91 -5.71 -15.25
N ARG A 31 4.86 -6.78 -16.05
CA ARG A 31 3.60 -7.50 -16.33
C ARG A 31 2.99 -8.15 -15.09
N PHE A 32 3.83 -8.73 -14.24
CA PHE A 32 3.40 -9.32 -12.98
C PHE A 32 2.78 -8.27 -12.04
N VAL A 33 3.40 -7.10 -11.94
CA VAL A 33 2.88 -5.97 -11.13
C VAL A 33 1.56 -5.46 -11.70
N GLN A 34 1.43 -5.33 -13.03
CA GLN A 34 0.17 -4.95 -13.68
C GLN A 34 -0.96 -5.94 -13.38
N LEU A 35 -0.66 -7.24 -13.35
CA LEU A 35 -1.64 -8.26 -12.95
C LEU A 35 -1.99 -8.16 -11.47
N ALA A 36 -1.02 -7.91 -10.59
CA ALA A 36 -1.25 -7.74 -9.16
C ALA A 36 -2.15 -6.52 -8.87
N THR A 37 -1.89 -5.37 -9.49
CA THR A 37 -2.74 -4.17 -9.32
C THR A 37 -4.12 -4.36 -9.92
N LEU A 38 -4.22 -5.02 -11.09
CA LEU A 38 -5.53 -5.36 -11.67
C LEU A 38 -6.32 -6.30 -10.75
N ALA A 39 -5.67 -7.29 -10.14
CA ALA A 39 -6.31 -8.17 -9.17
C ALA A 39 -6.83 -7.38 -7.96
N THR A 40 -6.05 -6.44 -7.42
CA THR A 40 -6.53 -5.57 -6.32
C THR A 40 -7.70 -4.68 -6.71
N LEU A 41 -7.74 -4.19 -7.97
CA LEU A 41 -8.87 -3.43 -8.46
C LEU A 41 -10.14 -4.30 -8.51
N ILE A 42 -10.03 -5.54 -9.03
CA ILE A 42 -11.14 -6.50 -9.04
C ILE A 42 -11.62 -6.81 -7.63
N ILE A 43 -10.71 -7.01 -6.66
CA ILE A 43 -11.05 -7.24 -5.25
C ILE A 43 -11.79 -6.02 -4.68
N SER A 44 -11.31 -4.80 -4.92
CA SER A 44 -11.96 -3.58 -4.43
C SER A 44 -13.38 -3.39 -5.00
N LEU A 45 -13.60 -3.73 -6.28
CA LEU A 45 -14.93 -3.72 -6.88
C LEU A 45 -15.86 -4.78 -6.28
N GLY A 46 -15.31 -5.96 -5.94
CA GLY A 46 -16.04 -6.99 -5.19
C GLY A 46 -16.45 -6.51 -3.80
N LEU A 47 -15.55 -5.80 -3.10
CA LEU A 47 -15.83 -5.22 -1.78
C LEU A 47 -16.95 -4.18 -1.82
N VAL A 48 -17.07 -3.38 -2.88
CA VAL A 48 -18.18 -2.42 -3.03
C VAL A 48 -19.52 -3.14 -2.91
N ARG A 49 -19.67 -4.26 -3.62
CA ARG A 49 -20.92 -5.02 -3.59
C ARG A 49 -21.24 -5.51 -2.18
N GLU A 50 -20.25 -6.07 -1.48
CA GLU A 50 -20.46 -6.58 -0.12
C GLU A 50 -20.80 -5.47 0.88
N VAL A 51 -20.10 -4.34 0.82
CA VAL A 51 -20.36 -3.21 1.72
C VAL A 51 -21.73 -2.60 1.47
N LEU A 52 -22.19 -2.53 0.21
CA LEU A 52 -23.52 -2.02 -0.12
C LEU A 52 -24.65 -2.97 0.29
N GLU A 53 -24.42 -4.29 0.26
CA GLU A 53 -25.42 -5.30 0.65
C GLU A 53 -25.46 -5.52 2.18
N GLN A 54 -24.31 -5.53 2.86
CA GLN A 54 -24.17 -5.96 4.26
C GLN A 54 -23.85 -4.82 5.24
N GLY A 55 -23.47 -3.64 4.73
CA GLY A 55 -22.99 -2.52 5.55
C GLY A 55 -21.50 -2.63 5.85
N VAL A 56 -21.09 -2.23 7.05
CA VAL A 56 -19.67 -2.21 7.44
C VAL A 56 -19.13 -3.64 7.56
N LEU A 57 -18.06 -3.93 6.82
CA LEU A 57 -17.36 -5.21 6.90
C LEU A 57 -16.29 -5.15 7.97
N SER A 58 -16.26 -6.17 8.84
CA SER A 58 -15.26 -6.35 9.89
C SER A 58 -14.56 -7.68 9.69
N TYR A 59 -13.22 -7.66 9.68
CA TYR A 59 -12.39 -8.84 9.48
C TYR A 59 -11.31 -8.92 10.56
N ALA A 60 -11.42 -9.90 11.45
CA ALA A 60 -10.44 -10.17 12.51
C ALA A 60 -9.27 -11.02 11.99
N LEU A 61 -8.06 -10.46 12.04
CA LEU A 61 -6.85 -11.17 11.65
C LEU A 61 -6.47 -12.23 12.70
N GLY A 62 -6.15 -13.44 12.22
CA GLY A 62 -5.67 -14.52 13.07
C GLY A 62 -6.70 -15.12 14.04
N GLY A 63 -7.99 -14.77 13.90
CA GLY A 63 -9.06 -15.26 14.76
C GLY A 63 -9.15 -14.59 16.14
N TRP A 64 -8.31 -13.58 16.40
CA TRP A 64 -8.35 -12.78 17.61
C TRP A 64 -9.37 -11.65 17.44
N GLN A 65 -10.44 -11.67 18.22
CA GLN A 65 -11.45 -10.62 18.18
C GLN A 65 -10.89 -9.31 18.77
N ALA A 66 -11.40 -8.18 18.29
CA ALA A 66 -11.17 -6.88 18.91
C ALA A 66 -11.58 -6.94 20.42
N PRO A 67 -10.84 -6.27 21.33
CA PRO A 67 -9.82 -5.25 21.09
C PRO A 67 -8.37 -5.75 20.99
N TRP A 68 -8.11 -7.05 21.21
CA TRP A 68 -6.74 -7.58 21.30
C TRP A 68 -6.13 -7.97 19.96
N GLY A 69 -6.97 -8.22 18.95
CA GLY A 69 -6.58 -8.57 17.59
C GLY A 69 -6.62 -7.41 16.61
N ILE A 70 -5.93 -7.56 15.48
CA ILE A 70 -5.98 -6.57 14.39
C ILE A 70 -7.29 -6.76 13.61
N GLU A 71 -8.06 -5.69 13.47
CA GLU A 71 -9.28 -5.67 12.68
C GLU A 71 -9.09 -4.86 11.40
N TYR A 72 -9.49 -5.42 10.26
CA TYR A 72 -9.76 -4.63 9.06
C TYR A 72 -11.24 -4.27 9.03
N ARG A 73 -11.52 -2.98 8.90
CA ARG A 73 -12.86 -2.42 8.97
C ARG A 73 -13.12 -1.55 7.75
N ILE A 74 -13.96 -2.06 6.85
CA ILE A 74 -14.27 -1.40 5.59
C ILE A 74 -15.71 -0.90 5.64
N ASP A 75 -15.85 0.42 5.70
CA ASP A 75 -17.12 1.12 5.64
C ASP A 75 -17.42 1.63 4.21
N PRO A 76 -18.60 2.23 3.96
CA PRO A 76 -18.93 2.76 2.65
C PRO A 76 -17.97 3.84 2.14
N LEU A 77 -17.33 4.63 3.00
CA LEU A 77 -16.37 5.63 2.55
C LEU A 77 -15.06 4.96 2.13
N ASN A 78 -14.55 4.07 2.97
CA ASN A 78 -13.31 3.31 2.75
C ASN A 78 -13.40 2.52 1.45
N VAL A 79 -14.53 1.88 1.14
CA VAL A 79 -14.64 1.07 -0.08
C VAL A 79 -14.54 1.91 -1.36
N TYR A 80 -15.11 3.11 -1.38
CA TYR A 80 -14.95 4.01 -2.53
C TYR A 80 -13.51 4.53 -2.67
N LEU A 81 -12.86 4.84 -1.55
CA LEU A 81 -11.45 5.24 -1.54
C LEU A 81 -10.53 4.10 -1.98
N LEU A 82 -10.81 2.85 -1.56
CA LEU A 82 -10.07 1.67 -1.98
C LEU A 82 -10.19 1.45 -3.49
N VAL A 83 -11.38 1.61 -4.07
CA VAL A 83 -11.57 1.54 -5.54
C VAL A 83 -10.79 2.66 -6.23
N LEU A 84 -10.88 3.89 -5.73
CA LEU A 84 -10.18 5.04 -6.31
C LEU A 84 -8.67 4.83 -6.32
N VAL A 85 -8.08 4.44 -5.19
CA VAL A 85 -6.65 4.17 -5.07
C VAL A 85 -6.25 2.99 -5.96
N SER A 86 -7.05 1.90 -5.97
CA SER A 86 -6.77 0.73 -6.81
C SER A 86 -6.83 1.05 -8.30
N LEU A 87 -7.79 1.88 -8.71
CA LEU A 87 -7.96 2.31 -10.09
C LEU A 87 -6.79 3.19 -10.53
N LEU A 88 -6.46 4.22 -9.74
CA LEU A 88 -5.34 5.11 -10.05
C LEU A 88 -4.01 4.36 -10.07
N GLY A 89 -3.78 3.45 -9.10
CA GLY A 89 -2.61 2.58 -9.09
C GLY A 89 -2.52 1.76 -10.38
N THR A 90 -3.61 1.08 -10.75
CA THR A 90 -3.68 0.30 -11.98
C THR A 90 -3.39 1.16 -13.22
N ILE A 91 -4.01 2.34 -13.35
CA ILE A 91 -3.77 3.23 -14.49
C ILE A 91 -2.30 3.65 -14.56
N VAL A 92 -1.71 4.07 -13.43
CA VAL A 92 -0.32 4.52 -13.36
C VAL A 92 0.63 3.41 -13.82
N ILE A 93 0.48 2.18 -13.33
CA ILE A 93 1.43 1.11 -13.67
C ILE A 93 1.25 0.56 -15.10
N PHE A 94 0.06 0.71 -15.68
CA PHE A 94 -0.17 0.41 -17.10
C PHE A 94 0.46 1.48 -18.01
N ALA A 95 0.47 2.75 -17.58
CA ALA A 95 1.09 3.86 -18.32
C ALA A 95 2.61 3.99 -18.11
N ALA A 96 3.13 3.49 -16.99
CA ALA A 96 4.53 3.66 -16.58
C ALA A 96 5.62 2.99 -17.45
N PRO A 97 5.42 1.91 -18.25
CA PRO A 97 6.52 1.19 -18.89
C PRO A 97 7.44 2.04 -19.77
N THR A 98 6.90 3.05 -20.45
CA THR A 98 7.70 3.96 -21.29
C THR A 98 8.54 4.91 -20.43
N SER A 99 7.94 5.51 -19.38
CA SER A 99 8.62 6.41 -18.45
C SER A 99 9.70 5.68 -17.61
N ILE A 100 9.41 4.48 -17.12
CA ILE A 100 10.37 3.67 -16.37
C ILE A 100 11.60 3.37 -17.22
N LYS A 101 11.42 3.02 -18.50
CA LYS A 101 12.54 2.75 -19.41
C LYS A 101 13.40 3.99 -19.69
N SER A 102 12.82 5.19 -19.70
CA SER A 102 13.57 6.42 -19.93
C SER A 102 14.24 6.97 -18.68
N GLU A 103 13.60 6.84 -17.51
CA GLU A 103 14.00 7.55 -16.29
C GLU A 103 14.73 6.67 -15.28
N ILE A 104 14.60 5.33 -15.36
CA ILE A 104 15.16 4.38 -14.40
C ILE A 104 16.13 3.44 -15.12
N ALA A 105 17.35 3.34 -14.57
CA ALA A 105 18.36 2.40 -15.09
C ALA A 105 17.85 0.95 -15.04
N GLU A 106 18.20 0.15 -16.05
CA GLU A 106 17.63 -1.19 -16.25
C GLU A 106 17.85 -2.13 -15.05
N ASP A 107 19.02 -2.06 -14.42
CA ASP A 107 19.40 -2.80 -13.21
C ASP A 107 18.56 -2.42 -11.98
N LYS A 108 17.88 -1.27 -12.02
CA LYS A 108 17.08 -0.73 -10.93
C LYS A 108 15.57 -0.84 -11.13
N GLN A 109 15.11 -1.22 -12.31
CA GLN A 109 13.68 -1.28 -12.63
C GLN A 109 12.91 -2.27 -11.74
N THR A 110 13.52 -3.41 -11.38
CA THR A 110 12.89 -4.36 -10.45
C THR A 110 12.64 -3.72 -9.08
N TYR A 111 13.60 -2.94 -8.55
CA TYR A 111 13.43 -2.25 -7.27
C TYR A 111 12.36 -1.15 -7.33
N PHE A 112 12.20 -0.49 -8.49
CA PHE A 112 11.08 0.42 -8.71
C PHE A 112 9.73 -0.29 -8.54
N TYR A 113 9.56 -1.44 -9.20
CA TYR A 113 8.32 -2.21 -9.10
C TYR A 113 8.03 -2.73 -7.68
N VAL A 114 9.08 -3.15 -6.96
CA VAL A 114 8.98 -3.56 -5.55
C VAL A 114 8.51 -2.39 -4.68
N ALA A 115 9.20 -1.24 -4.77
CA ALA A 115 8.86 -0.05 -3.99
C ALA A 115 7.45 0.48 -4.36
N TYR A 116 7.07 0.39 -5.63
CA TYR A 116 5.73 0.74 -6.08
C TYR A 116 4.65 -0.14 -5.43
N LEU A 117 4.83 -1.47 -5.43
CA LEU A 117 3.88 -2.38 -4.80
C LEU A 117 3.79 -2.21 -3.28
N LEU A 118 4.91 -1.95 -2.60
CA LEU A 118 4.90 -1.65 -1.16
C LEU A 118 4.20 -0.33 -0.87
N CYS A 119 4.44 0.72 -1.65
CA CYS A 119 3.73 1.99 -1.54
C CYS A 119 2.22 1.79 -1.72
N PHE A 120 1.85 1.09 -2.79
CA PHE A 120 0.46 0.79 -3.10
C PHE A 120 -0.23 -0.06 -2.01
N ALA A 121 0.45 -1.09 -1.48
CA ALA A 121 -0.03 -1.88 -0.36
C ALA A 121 -0.20 -1.05 0.92
N GLY A 122 0.74 -0.13 1.20
CA GLY A 122 0.66 0.81 2.31
C GLY A 122 -0.58 1.70 2.21
N LEU A 123 -0.80 2.33 1.05
CA LEU A 123 -1.99 3.17 0.83
C LEU A 123 -3.30 2.39 1.01
N LEU A 124 -3.38 1.16 0.49
CA LEU A 124 -4.56 0.31 0.68
C LEU A 124 -4.74 -0.11 2.14
N GLY A 125 -3.65 -0.41 2.85
CA GLY A 125 -3.67 -0.80 4.25
C GLY A 125 -4.16 0.32 5.18
N ILE A 126 -3.76 1.57 4.93
CA ILE A 126 -4.25 2.76 5.67
C ILE A 126 -5.77 2.86 5.58
N LEU A 127 -6.36 2.57 4.42
CA LEU A 127 -7.80 2.68 4.17
C LEU A 127 -8.60 1.48 4.68
N ALA A 128 -7.96 0.32 4.86
CA ALA A 128 -8.64 -0.92 5.25
C ALA A 128 -8.59 -1.21 6.76
N THR A 129 -7.59 -0.69 7.48
CA THR A 129 -7.38 -0.98 8.90
C THR A 129 -8.38 -0.25 9.81
N GLY A 130 -8.86 -0.93 10.85
CA GLY A 130 -9.65 -0.35 11.95
C GLY A 130 -8.80 0.08 13.15
N ASP A 131 -7.48 -0.17 13.12
CA ASP A 131 -6.57 0.02 14.24
C ASP A 131 -5.55 1.14 13.96
N ALA A 132 -5.40 2.07 14.92
CA ALA A 132 -4.56 3.26 14.78
C ALA A 132 -3.05 2.93 14.71
N PHE A 133 -2.59 1.90 15.40
CA PHE A 133 -1.19 1.47 15.30
C PHE A 133 -0.91 0.88 13.92
N ASN A 134 -1.84 0.10 13.36
CA ASN A 134 -1.70 -0.39 11.99
C ASN A 134 -1.77 0.72 10.94
N VAL A 135 -2.54 1.80 11.17
CA VAL A 135 -2.47 3.00 10.32
C VAL A 135 -1.03 3.52 10.27
N PHE A 136 -0.37 3.64 11.43
CA PHE A 136 1.03 4.07 11.50
C PHE A 136 1.96 3.12 10.75
N VAL A 137 1.81 1.80 10.93
CA VAL A 137 2.63 0.81 10.21
C VAL A 137 2.48 0.94 8.69
N PHE A 138 1.26 1.07 8.18
CA PHE A 138 1.04 1.22 6.74
C PHE A 138 1.48 2.58 6.20
N LEU A 139 1.40 3.63 7.01
CA LEU A 139 1.98 4.94 6.70
C LEU A 139 3.49 4.82 6.52
N GLU A 140 4.20 4.15 7.43
CA GLU A 140 5.64 3.93 7.33
C GLU A 140 6.03 3.07 6.12
N ILE A 141 5.26 2.02 5.83
CA ILE A 141 5.46 1.21 4.60
C ILE A 141 5.31 2.10 3.37
N SER A 142 4.27 2.93 3.30
CA SER A 142 4.02 3.84 2.19
C SER A 142 5.11 4.92 2.06
N SER A 143 5.57 5.47 3.18
CA SER A 143 6.52 6.58 3.22
C SER A 143 7.92 6.14 2.80
N LEU A 144 8.45 5.06 3.39
CA LEU A 144 9.76 4.49 3.04
C LEU A 144 9.81 4.03 1.58
N SER A 145 8.71 3.47 1.09
CA SER A 145 8.57 3.09 -0.31
C SER A 145 8.59 4.31 -1.24
N SER A 146 7.90 5.38 -0.86
CA SER A 146 7.89 6.63 -1.62
C SER A 146 9.26 7.31 -1.66
N TYR A 147 10.00 7.31 -0.55
CA TYR A 147 11.38 7.80 -0.51
C TYR A 147 12.26 7.00 -1.47
N THR A 148 12.12 5.68 -1.45
CA THR A 148 12.84 4.79 -2.36
C THR A 148 12.51 5.08 -3.83
N LEU A 149 11.23 5.27 -4.16
CA LEU A 149 10.80 5.63 -5.52
C LEU A 149 11.42 6.95 -5.99
N ILE A 150 11.47 7.97 -5.14
CA ILE A 150 12.11 9.25 -5.46
C ILE A 150 13.62 9.06 -5.66
N ALA A 151 14.29 8.33 -4.76
CA ALA A 151 15.73 8.08 -4.81
C ALA A 151 16.21 7.30 -6.05
N LEU A 152 15.30 6.57 -6.72
CA LEU A 152 15.62 5.79 -7.93
C LEU A 152 15.77 6.62 -9.21
N GLY A 153 15.39 7.91 -9.18
CA GLY A 153 15.58 8.81 -10.32
C GLY A 153 17.05 8.97 -10.72
N GLN A 154 17.30 9.20 -12.02
CA GLN A 154 18.66 9.36 -12.56
C GLN A 154 19.38 10.66 -12.14
N ASP A 155 18.65 11.74 -11.84
CA ASP A 155 19.26 13.01 -11.43
C ASP A 155 19.81 12.91 -10.00
N ARG A 156 21.02 13.42 -9.75
CA ARG A 156 21.62 13.52 -8.41
C ARG A 156 20.74 14.29 -7.42
N ARG A 157 19.91 15.22 -7.90
CA ARG A 157 18.92 15.95 -7.10
C ARG A 157 17.85 15.04 -6.51
N ALA A 158 17.59 13.89 -7.11
CA ALA A 158 16.59 12.93 -6.64
C ALA A 158 16.94 12.36 -5.25
N LEU A 159 18.21 12.03 -5.01
CA LEU A 159 18.68 11.58 -3.70
C LEU A 159 18.51 12.66 -2.62
N TRP A 160 18.82 13.91 -2.97
CA TRP A 160 18.66 15.03 -2.03
C TRP A 160 17.18 15.30 -1.72
N ALA A 161 16.31 15.27 -2.73
CA ALA A 161 14.87 15.42 -2.54
C ALA A 161 14.29 14.29 -1.69
N SER A 162 14.70 13.04 -1.92
CA SER A 162 14.31 11.90 -1.09
C SER A 162 14.76 12.07 0.35
N TYR A 163 15.97 12.58 0.60
CA TYR A 163 16.48 12.81 1.95
C TYR A 163 15.69 13.91 2.68
N GLN A 164 15.38 15.01 2.01
CA GLN A 164 14.54 16.08 2.56
C GLN A 164 13.13 15.57 2.90
N TYR A 165 12.54 14.75 2.01
CA TYR A 165 11.21 14.18 2.25
C TYR A 165 11.22 13.14 3.37
N LEU A 166 12.30 12.35 3.49
CA LEU A 166 12.51 11.44 4.61
C LEU A 166 12.56 12.19 5.94
N ILE A 167 13.34 13.28 6.05
CA ILE A 167 13.40 14.06 7.30
C ILE A 167 12.01 14.60 7.68
N MET A 168 11.32 15.23 6.72
CA MET A 168 9.98 15.79 6.96
C MET A 168 8.99 14.70 7.38
N GLY A 169 9.05 13.54 6.73
CA GLY A 169 8.17 12.43 7.05
C GLY A 169 8.49 11.78 8.39
N THR A 170 9.76 11.56 8.74
CA THR A 170 10.15 11.03 10.06
C THR A 170 9.68 11.93 11.19
N ILE A 171 9.77 13.25 11.03
CA ILE A 171 9.23 14.20 12.01
C ILE A 171 7.71 14.02 12.14
N GLY A 172 6.98 14.00 11.01
CA GLY A 172 5.53 13.79 11.01
C GLY A 172 5.12 12.44 11.62
N ALA A 173 5.79 11.36 11.26
CA ALA A 173 5.58 10.02 11.79
C ALA A 173 5.82 9.95 13.30
N THR A 174 6.85 10.66 13.80
CA THR A 174 7.11 10.76 15.24
C THR A 174 5.95 11.43 15.97
N PHE A 175 5.39 12.52 15.43
CA PHE A 175 4.22 13.16 16.01
C PHE A 175 2.98 12.26 15.99
N ILE A 176 2.76 11.50 14.91
CA ILE A 176 1.67 10.51 14.83
C ILE A 176 1.85 9.43 15.90
N LEU A 177 3.06 8.88 16.05
CA LEU A 177 3.33 7.84 17.04
C LEU A 177 3.16 8.34 18.48
N ILE A 178 3.61 9.57 18.78
CA ILE A 178 3.34 10.22 20.07
C ILE A 178 1.83 10.38 20.27
N GLY A 179 1.09 10.83 19.25
CA GLY A 179 -0.36 10.96 19.32
C GLY A 179 -1.07 9.65 19.63
N ILE A 180 -0.67 8.56 18.96
CA ILE A 180 -1.17 7.21 19.24
C ILE A 180 -0.84 6.79 20.67
N GLY A 181 0.38 7.02 21.13
CA GLY A 181 0.80 6.71 22.51
C GLY A 181 0.01 7.48 23.56
N LEU A 182 -0.29 8.76 23.32
CA LEU A 182 -1.12 9.57 24.21
C LEU A 182 -2.58 9.11 24.21
N MET A 183 -3.13 8.75 23.05
CA MET A 183 -4.49 8.16 22.97
C MET A 183 -4.56 6.86 23.77
N TYR A 184 -3.60 5.95 23.57
CA TYR A 184 -3.51 4.69 24.32
C TYR A 184 -3.39 4.90 25.83
N MET A 185 -2.60 5.90 26.27
CA MET A 185 -2.52 6.24 27.69
C MET A 185 -3.87 6.66 28.29
N MET A 186 -4.74 7.29 27.49
CA MET A 186 -6.05 7.76 27.94
C MET A 186 -7.15 6.70 27.85
N THR A 187 -7.14 5.87 26.81
CA THR A 187 -8.21 4.91 26.52
C THR A 187 -7.92 3.49 27.00
N GLY A 188 -6.65 3.17 27.25
CA GLY A 188 -6.15 1.79 27.22
C GLY A 188 -6.08 1.25 25.80
#